data_AF-A0A2V6N2V2-F1
#
_entry.id   AF-A0A2V6N2V2-F1
#
_cell.length_a   1.000
_cell.length_b   1.000
_cell.length_c   1.000
_cell.angle_alpha   90.00
_cell.angle_beta   90.00
_cell.angle_gamma   90.00
#
_symmetry.space_group_name_H-M   'P 1'
#
loop_
_entity.id
_entity.type
_entity.pdbx_description
1 polymer ?
#
loop_
_entity_poly.entity_id
_entity_poly.type
_entity_poly.pdbx_seq_one_letter_code
_entity_poly.pdbx_strand_id
1 'polypeptide(L)'
;MNRERENDWGESINFDGKNCGPVREFFITNGRYWIEEFHFDGFRFDATQSIFDNSQEYIVGAIGRAAREAAGKRPILLFAENELQRAKLIRTRKQGGDDLDGVWNDDWHHAATVALTGRNEAYYSDYLGCPQEFIAAAKYGYLYQGQPYSWQEAPRGHPSLDLKPEAFVSFLENHDQVSNSATGNRLRLQTSPGRYRAMTALLLLGPWTPLLFQGEEFGASSPFLYFSEVGDEKLREAVKKGRFEFLAQFPSAASEDVQATLAVPYEIETFRRCKLDWSEREKNGALSNLHRDLIKLRREDSRLCRQSKGGIDGAVLRSESFVLRYFGEANEDRLLVVNLGSREELTPVPEPLLAPPADCTWEILWTSESRRYGGPGVVNIDPDEKWVLPAESALVFRPRRRTQPRKQPKRR
;
A
#
# COMPACT_ATOMS: atom_id res chain seq x y z
N MET A 1 -0.08 4.30 -39.67
CA MET A 1 -0.36 4.35 -38.23
C MET A 1 0.13 3.03 -37.64
N ASN A 2 1.24 3.06 -36.89
CA ASN A 2 1.76 1.88 -36.21
C ASN A 2 0.89 1.66 -34.95
N ARG A 3 0.07 0.61 -34.96
CA ARG A 3 -0.69 0.13 -33.78
C ARG A 3 0.20 -0.34 -32.61
N GLU A 4 1.52 -0.37 -32.79
CA GLU A 4 2.50 -0.76 -31.76
C GLU A 4 2.67 0.27 -30.63
N ARG A 5 1.93 1.39 -30.66
CA ARG A 5 2.04 2.50 -29.69
C ARG A 5 0.68 3.09 -29.32
N GLU A 6 -0.37 2.29 -29.28
CA GLU A 6 -1.64 2.66 -28.63
C GLU A 6 -1.57 2.22 -27.17
N ASN A 7 -2.04 3.06 -26.25
CA ASN A 7 -2.26 2.69 -24.86
C ASN A 7 -3.77 2.68 -24.57
N ASP A 8 -4.15 2.28 -23.36
CA ASP A 8 -5.56 2.12 -22.96
C ASP A 8 -6.37 3.42 -22.99
N TRP A 9 -5.72 4.58 -23.14
CA TRP A 9 -6.34 5.91 -23.08
C TRP A 9 -6.10 6.77 -24.33
N GLY A 10 -5.41 6.26 -25.35
CA GLY A 10 -5.22 6.94 -26.63
C GLY A 10 -3.89 6.67 -27.33
N GLU A 11 -3.58 7.54 -28.30
CA GLU A 11 -2.30 7.50 -29.01
C GLU A 11 -1.14 7.82 -28.07
N SER A 12 -0.08 7.02 -28.11
CA SER A 12 1.10 7.28 -27.29
C SER A 12 1.87 8.51 -27.76
N ILE A 13 2.39 9.26 -26.79
CA ILE A 13 3.20 10.44 -27.04
C ILE A 13 4.56 10.05 -27.64
N ASN A 14 5.03 10.83 -28.61
CA ASN A 14 6.29 10.58 -29.32
C ASN A 14 7.52 11.04 -28.53
N PHE A 15 8.10 10.14 -27.72
CA PHE A 15 9.31 10.42 -26.93
C PHE A 15 10.63 9.93 -27.53
N ASP A 16 10.60 8.99 -28.48
CA ASP A 16 11.80 8.36 -29.07
C ASP A 16 11.80 8.30 -30.61
N GLY A 17 10.71 8.72 -31.25
CA GLY A 17 10.55 8.69 -32.69
C GLY A 17 11.17 9.90 -33.40
N LYS A 18 10.92 9.99 -34.71
CA LYS A 18 11.37 11.12 -35.52
C LYS A 18 10.80 12.43 -34.98
N ASN A 19 11.65 13.46 -34.88
CA ASN A 19 11.29 14.80 -34.40
C ASN A 19 10.72 14.82 -32.96
N CYS A 20 11.08 13.89 -32.09
CA CYS A 20 10.63 13.87 -30.69
C CYS A 20 11.21 14.99 -29.81
N GLY A 21 12.27 15.69 -30.26
CA GLY A 21 12.98 16.72 -29.46
C GLY A 21 12.07 17.76 -28.80
N PRO A 22 11.23 18.50 -29.56
CA PRO A 22 10.29 19.47 -28.98
C PRO A 22 9.27 18.86 -28.01
N VAL A 23 8.83 17.62 -28.26
CA VAL A 23 7.89 16.91 -27.37
C VAL A 23 8.58 16.59 -26.05
N ARG A 24 9.80 16.02 -26.08
CA ARG A 24 10.58 15.76 -24.87
C ARG A 24 10.83 17.05 -24.07
N GLU A 25 11.24 18.12 -24.76
CA GLU A 25 11.52 19.41 -24.14
C GLU A 25 10.29 19.97 -23.42
N PHE A 26 9.09 19.85 -24.02
CA PHE A 26 7.85 20.27 -23.38
C PHE A 26 7.63 19.59 -22.02
N PHE A 27 7.78 18.26 -21.94
CA PHE A 27 7.58 17.54 -20.68
C PHE A 27 8.69 17.78 -19.65
N ILE A 28 9.94 17.89 -20.11
CA ILE A 28 11.08 18.20 -19.24
C ILE A 28 10.91 19.60 -18.63
N THR A 29 10.58 20.60 -19.45
CA THR A 29 10.33 21.96 -18.97
C THR A 29 9.07 22.04 -18.11
N ASN A 30 8.02 21.25 -18.38
CA ASN A 30 6.85 21.15 -17.50
C ASN A 30 7.22 20.63 -16.10
N GLY A 31 8.12 19.64 -16.01
CA GLY A 31 8.65 19.17 -14.73
C GLY A 31 9.36 20.27 -13.95
N ARG A 32 10.13 21.12 -14.62
CA ARG A 32 10.78 22.28 -13.97
C ARG A 32 9.74 23.30 -13.50
N TYR A 33 8.79 23.63 -14.36
CA TYR A 33 7.75 24.62 -14.10
C TYR A 33 7.00 24.39 -12.79
N TRP A 34 6.57 23.15 -12.51
CA TRP A 34 5.90 22.85 -11.24
C TRP A 34 6.79 23.02 -10.00
N ILE A 35 8.10 22.80 -10.13
CA ILE A 35 9.07 22.96 -9.04
C ILE A 35 9.43 24.44 -8.84
N GLU A 36 9.61 25.20 -9.92
CA GLU A 36 10.05 26.60 -9.89
C GLU A 36 8.90 27.56 -9.55
N GLU A 37 7.72 27.38 -10.17
CA GLU A 37 6.61 28.33 -10.04
C GLU A 37 5.65 27.99 -8.89
N PHE A 38 5.44 26.70 -8.65
CA PHE A 38 4.48 26.23 -7.63
C PHE A 38 5.16 25.57 -6.42
N HIS A 39 6.48 25.45 -6.44
CA HIS A 39 7.28 24.90 -5.34
C HIS A 39 6.83 23.51 -4.88
N PHE A 40 6.35 22.66 -5.79
CA PHE A 40 6.02 21.27 -5.45
C PHE A 40 7.25 20.53 -4.88
N ASP A 41 7.04 19.67 -3.88
CA ASP A 41 8.09 18.87 -3.24
C ASP A 41 8.34 17.51 -3.91
N GLY A 42 7.77 17.30 -5.10
CA GLY A 42 7.89 16.04 -5.80
C GLY A 42 6.81 15.77 -6.82
N PHE A 43 6.90 14.59 -7.44
CA PHE A 43 5.95 14.09 -8.42
C PHE A 43 5.58 12.63 -8.15
N ARG A 44 4.35 12.28 -8.52
CA ARG A 44 3.93 10.90 -8.78
C ARG A 44 3.64 10.79 -10.27
N PHE A 45 4.44 10.01 -10.99
CA PHE A 45 4.26 9.73 -12.40
C PHE A 45 3.21 8.63 -12.58
N ASP A 46 2.14 8.96 -13.29
CA ASP A 46 1.03 8.08 -13.62
C ASP A 46 1.42 7.06 -14.70
N ALA A 47 0.91 5.83 -14.54
CA ALA A 47 0.95 4.75 -15.52
C ALA A 47 2.23 4.67 -16.35
N THR A 48 3.40 4.63 -15.69
CA THR A 48 4.70 4.71 -16.39
C THR A 48 4.94 3.56 -17.36
N GLN A 49 4.22 2.44 -17.21
CA GLN A 49 4.18 1.35 -18.19
C GLN A 49 3.67 1.77 -19.57
N SER A 50 2.80 2.79 -19.62
CA SER A 50 2.18 3.34 -20.83
C SER A 50 2.99 4.49 -21.44
N ILE A 51 4.16 4.81 -20.87
CA ILE A 51 5.11 5.78 -21.41
C ILE A 51 6.19 5.02 -22.17
N PHE A 52 6.04 4.97 -23.49
CA PHE A 52 6.99 4.30 -24.39
C PHE A 52 8.13 5.25 -24.79
N ASP A 53 9.35 4.92 -24.36
CA ASP A 53 10.54 5.68 -24.72
C ASP A 53 11.78 4.78 -24.67
N ASN A 54 12.37 4.51 -25.85
CA ASN A 54 13.61 3.75 -26.01
C ASN A 54 14.86 4.63 -26.14
N SER A 55 14.76 5.92 -25.82
CA SER A 55 15.92 6.82 -25.80
C SER A 55 16.95 6.39 -24.76
N GLN A 56 18.19 6.87 -24.91
CA GLN A 56 19.27 6.58 -23.96
C GLN A 56 18.93 7.03 -22.52
N GLU A 57 18.26 8.18 -22.37
CA GLU A 57 17.68 8.63 -21.10
C GLU A 57 16.17 8.53 -21.22
N TYR A 58 15.57 7.68 -20.39
CA TYR A 58 14.13 7.54 -20.29
C TYR A 58 13.49 8.88 -19.88
N ILE A 59 12.39 9.26 -20.53
CA ILE A 59 11.78 10.57 -20.38
C ILE A 59 11.40 10.89 -18.94
N VAL A 60 10.88 9.93 -18.17
CA VAL A 60 10.56 10.14 -16.75
C VAL A 60 11.81 10.45 -15.93
N GLY A 61 12.92 9.74 -16.21
CA GLY A 61 14.22 10.05 -15.60
C GLY A 61 14.74 11.43 -15.99
N ALA A 62 14.56 11.84 -17.25
CA ALA A 62 14.94 13.17 -17.73
C ALA A 62 14.12 14.29 -17.05
N ILE A 63 12.81 14.11 -16.90
CA ILE A 63 11.92 15.02 -16.17
C ILE A 63 12.37 15.11 -14.71
N GLY A 64 12.58 13.97 -14.05
CA GLY A 64 13.03 13.91 -12.66
C GLY A 64 14.37 14.61 -12.42
N ARG A 65 15.34 14.44 -13.32
CA ARG A 65 16.61 15.15 -13.27
C ARG A 65 16.43 16.65 -13.39
N ALA A 66 15.70 17.12 -14.41
CA ALA A 66 15.47 18.55 -14.61
C ALA A 66 14.71 19.18 -13.43
N ALA A 67 13.76 18.46 -12.85
CA ALA A 67 13.05 18.86 -11.63
C ALA A 67 13.99 19.03 -10.43
N ARG A 68 14.94 18.09 -10.23
CA ARG A 68 15.95 18.19 -9.17
C ARG A 68 16.93 19.34 -9.41
N GLU A 69 17.33 19.57 -10.66
CA GLU A 69 18.15 20.74 -11.04
C GLU A 69 17.42 22.05 -10.70
N ALA A 70 16.13 22.14 -11.03
CA ALA A 70 15.26 23.28 -10.69
C ALA A 70 15.08 23.47 -9.17
N ALA A 71 14.97 22.39 -8.39
CA ALA A 71 14.82 22.45 -6.93
C ALA A 71 16.10 22.92 -6.21
N GLY A 72 17.27 22.77 -6.85
CA GLY A 72 18.56 23.14 -6.28
C GLY A 72 18.88 22.36 -5.00
N LYS A 73 18.88 23.04 -3.85
CA LYS A 73 19.15 22.41 -2.54
C LYS A 73 17.91 21.82 -1.87
N ARG A 74 16.71 22.14 -2.36
CA ARG A 74 15.46 21.64 -1.77
C ARG A 74 15.31 20.16 -2.15
N PRO A 75 15.14 19.25 -1.17
CA PRO A 75 14.88 17.85 -1.49
C PRO A 75 13.51 17.74 -2.16
N ILE A 76 13.43 17.00 -3.25
CA ILE A 76 12.16 16.60 -3.88
C ILE A 76 12.13 15.09 -4.04
N LEU A 77 10.93 14.50 -4.02
CA LEU A 77 10.73 13.06 -4.12
C LEU A 77 9.97 12.70 -5.41
N LEU A 78 10.41 11.65 -6.08
CA LEU A 78 9.87 11.22 -7.35
C LEU A 78 9.36 9.78 -7.25
N PHE A 79 8.06 9.59 -7.45
CA PHE A 79 7.40 8.30 -7.36
C PHE A 79 6.84 7.89 -8.71
N ALA A 80 6.78 6.59 -8.99
CA ALA A 80 6.10 6.05 -10.16
C ALA A 80 5.01 5.07 -9.78
N GLU A 81 3.89 5.13 -10.47
CA GLU A 81 3.01 3.98 -10.64
C GLU A 81 3.52 3.16 -11.82
N ASN A 82 3.73 1.85 -11.60
CA ASN A 82 4.25 0.96 -12.63
C ASN A 82 3.71 -0.46 -12.50
N GLU A 83 2.74 -0.81 -13.35
CA GLU A 83 2.12 -2.14 -13.30
C GLU A 83 3.09 -3.28 -13.65
N LEU A 84 4.10 -3.00 -14.49
CA LEU A 84 5.13 -3.96 -14.87
C LEU A 84 6.20 -4.19 -13.78
N GLN A 85 6.14 -3.44 -12.67
CA GLN A 85 7.06 -3.54 -11.52
C GLN A 85 8.53 -3.50 -11.91
N ARG A 86 8.89 -2.52 -12.74
CA ARG A 86 10.25 -2.29 -13.23
C ARG A 86 11.13 -1.70 -12.14
N ALA A 87 11.84 -2.57 -11.42
CA ALA A 87 12.79 -2.19 -10.37
C ALA A 87 13.87 -1.18 -10.82
N LYS A 88 14.19 -1.08 -12.12
CA LYS A 88 15.14 -0.08 -12.64
C LYS A 88 14.72 1.37 -12.38
N LEU A 89 13.41 1.64 -12.26
CA LEU A 89 12.87 2.99 -12.07
C LEU A 89 13.48 3.67 -10.82
N ILE A 90 13.67 2.89 -9.75
CA ILE A 90 14.19 3.35 -8.46
C ILE A 90 15.66 2.96 -8.22
N ARG A 91 16.37 2.56 -9.27
CA ARG A 91 17.83 2.40 -9.22
C ARG A 91 18.51 3.68 -9.66
N THR A 92 19.73 3.87 -9.18
CA THR A 92 20.49 5.05 -9.56
C THR A 92 20.87 4.99 -11.04
N ARG A 93 21.07 6.14 -11.70
CA ARG A 93 21.58 6.18 -13.08
C ARG A 93 22.97 5.54 -13.23
N LYS A 94 23.80 5.60 -12.18
CA LYS A 94 25.09 4.88 -12.15
C LYS A 94 24.93 3.36 -12.24
N GLN A 95 23.78 2.83 -11.83
CA GLN A 95 23.40 1.42 -11.93
C GLN A 95 22.51 1.14 -13.16
N GLY A 96 22.34 2.11 -14.06
CA GLY A 96 21.46 1.98 -15.23
C GLY A 96 19.97 2.15 -14.94
N GLY A 97 19.61 2.74 -13.79
CA GLY A 97 18.23 3.08 -13.43
C GLY A 97 17.83 4.52 -13.76
N ASP A 98 16.64 4.90 -13.31
CA ASP A 98 16.00 6.18 -13.65
C ASP A 98 16.00 7.22 -12.51
N ASP A 99 16.74 6.95 -11.42
CA ASP A 99 16.95 7.86 -10.27
C ASP A 99 15.66 8.26 -9.52
N LEU A 100 14.55 7.52 -9.65
CA LEU A 100 13.33 7.77 -8.85
C LEU A 100 13.51 7.31 -7.40
N ASP A 101 12.68 7.86 -6.51
CA ASP A 101 12.74 7.61 -5.06
C ASP A 101 11.81 6.49 -4.61
N GLY A 102 10.72 6.24 -5.33
CA GLY A 102 9.82 5.15 -4.98
C GLY A 102 8.84 4.72 -6.08
N VAL A 103 8.13 3.65 -5.79
CA VAL A 103 7.12 3.04 -6.66
C VAL A 103 5.89 2.64 -5.86
N TRP A 104 4.71 2.73 -6.47
CA TRP A 104 3.49 2.15 -5.90
C TRP A 104 3.58 0.62 -5.89
N ASN A 105 3.18 0.03 -4.76
CA ASN A 105 3.22 -1.40 -4.50
C ASN A 105 1.81 -1.98 -4.41
N ASP A 106 1.20 -2.13 -5.58
CA ASP A 106 -0.15 -2.67 -5.74
C ASP A 106 -0.25 -4.12 -5.25
N ASP A 107 0.84 -4.91 -5.29
CA ASP A 107 0.85 -6.27 -4.73
C ASP A 107 0.46 -6.30 -3.26
N TRP A 108 0.98 -5.34 -2.49
CA TRP A 108 0.66 -5.21 -1.07
C TRP A 108 -0.83 -4.89 -0.88
N HIS A 109 -1.35 -3.96 -1.68
CA HIS A 109 -2.76 -3.58 -1.66
C HIS A 109 -3.66 -4.77 -2.04
N HIS A 110 -3.32 -5.48 -3.12
CA HIS A 110 -4.09 -6.63 -3.59
C HIS A 110 -4.17 -7.73 -2.53
N ALA A 111 -3.02 -8.11 -1.94
CA ALA A 111 -2.99 -9.06 -0.83
C ALA A 111 -3.82 -8.57 0.36
N ALA A 112 -3.75 -7.28 0.73
CA ALA A 112 -4.55 -6.71 1.81
C ALA A 112 -6.06 -6.79 1.52
N THR A 113 -6.48 -6.47 0.30
CA THR A 113 -7.88 -6.51 -0.12
C THR A 113 -8.43 -7.94 -0.13
N VAL A 114 -7.66 -8.93 -0.63
CA VAL A 114 -8.07 -10.35 -0.55
C VAL A 114 -8.16 -10.80 0.92
N ALA A 115 -7.19 -10.45 1.77
CA ALA A 115 -7.22 -10.81 3.19
C ALA A 115 -8.43 -10.22 3.94
N LEU A 116 -8.84 -9.00 3.57
CA LEU A 116 -9.92 -8.29 4.23
C LEU A 116 -11.32 -8.70 3.73
N THR A 117 -11.45 -8.99 2.44
CA THR A 117 -12.77 -9.22 1.80
C THR A 117 -13.02 -10.69 1.45
N GLY A 118 -11.96 -11.49 1.33
CA GLY A 118 -12.02 -12.86 0.81
C GLY A 118 -12.26 -12.95 -0.71
N ARG A 119 -12.27 -11.83 -1.43
CA ARG A 119 -12.55 -11.78 -2.88
C ARG A 119 -11.25 -11.62 -3.67
N ASN A 120 -11.03 -12.50 -4.65
CA ASN A 120 -9.84 -12.50 -5.51
C ASN A 120 -10.26 -12.52 -7.00
N GLU A 121 -11.00 -11.50 -7.42
CA GLU A 121 -11.47 -11.36 -8.80
C GLU A 121 -10.55 -10.47 -9.64
N ALA A 122 -10.59 -10.62 -10.97
CA ALA A 122 -9.80 -9.84 -11.90
C ALA A 122 -8.30 -9.82 -11.53
N TYR A 123 -7.68 -8.65 -11.45
CA TYR A 123 -6.28 -8.50 -11.05
C TYR A 123 -5.97 -8.95 -9.61
N TYR A 124 -6.96 -9.21 -8.76
CA TYR A 124 -6.77 -9.81 -7.43
C TYR A 124 -6.61 -11.35 -7.47
N SER A 125 -6.89 -12.01 -8.59
CA SER A 125 -6.96 -13.49 -8.71
C SER A 125 -5.70 -14.23 -8.27
N ASP A 126 -4.56 -13.57 -8.40
CA ASP A 126 -3.24 -14.13 -8.15
C ASP A 126 -2.75 -13.96 -6.69
N TYR A 127 -3.55 -13.28 -5.86
CA TYR A 127 -3.24 -13.03 -4.45
C TYR A 127 -4.12 -13.89 -3.54
N LEU A 128 -3.53 -14.37 -2.45
CA LEU A 128 -4.22 -15.25 -1.50
C LEU A 128 -4.66 -14.52 -0.22
N GLY A 129 -4.15 -13.32 0.01
CA GLY A 129 -4.35 -12.59 1.27
C GLY A 129 -3.74 -13.29 2.47
N CYS A 130 -2.67 -14.06 2.26
CA CYS A 130 -2.09 -14.92 3.28
C CYS A 130 -0.92 -14.23 4.03
N PRO A 131 -0.64 -14.63 5.28
CA PRO A 131 0.44 -14.05 6.07
C PRO A 131 1.81 -13.99 5.38
N GLN A 132 2.12 -14.97 4.53
CA GLN A 132 3.39 -15.04 3.81
C GLN A 132 3.58 -13.89 2.81
N GLU A 133 2.51 -13.39 2.20
CA GLU A 133 2.57 -12.26 1.26
C GLU A 133 2.99 -10.98 1.98
N PHE A 134 2.42 -10.69 3.15
CA PHE A 134 2.81 -9.51 3.94
C PHE A 134 4.24 -9.60 4.47
N ILE A 135 4.70 -10.79 4.87
CA ILE A 135 6.09 -11.02 5.28
C ILE A 135 7.04 -10.82 4.09
N ALA A 136 6.70 -11.37 2.92
CA ALA A 136 7.50 -11.21 1.70
C ALA A 136 7.57 -9.74 1.27
N ALA A 137 6.45 -9.02 1.26
CA ALA A 137 6.40 -7.61 0.92
C ALA A 137 7.22 -6.75 1.90
N ALA A 138 7.16 -7.06 3.20
CA ALA A 138 7.96 -6.36 4.21
C ALA A 138 9.48 -6.56 4.02
N LYS A 139 9.89 -7.72 3.49
CA LYS A 139 11.31 -8.06 3.27
C LYS A 139 11.83 -7.63 1.89
N TYR A 140 10.98 -7.69 0.87
CA TYR A 140 11.41 -7.69 -0.53
C TYR A 140 10.66 -6.70 -1.44
N GLY A 141 9.67 -5.98 -0.91
CA GLY A 141 8.88 -5.01 -1.65
C GLY A 141 7.79 -5.66 -2.50
N TYR A 142 8.01 -5.77 -3.82
CA TYR A 142 7.10 -6.47 -4.72
C TYR A 142 7.06 -7.97 -4.43
N LEU A 143 5.89 -8.58 -4.60
CA LEU A 143 5.71 -10.02 -4.55
C LEU A 143 6.13 -10.66 -5.88
N TYR A 144 5.79 -9.99 -6.98
CA TYR A 144 6.17 -10.40 -8.33
C TYR A 144 7.52 -9.74 -8.74
N GLN A 145 8.48 -10.57 -9.08
CA GLN A 145 9.87 -10.20 -9.39
C GLN A 145 10.41 -11.01 -10.58
N GLY A 146 9.52 -11.55 -11.42
CA GLY A 146 9.80 -12.38 -12.59
C GLY A 146 9.03 -13.72 -12.62
N GLN A 147 8.20 -14.00 -11.61
CA GLN A 147 7.35 -15.19 -11.58
C GLN A 147 6.19 -15.06 -12.59
N PRO A 148 5.60 -16.19 -13.05
CA PRO A 148 4.37 -16.16 -13.83
C PRO A 148 3.26 -15.41 -13.10
N TYR A 149 2.52 -14.57 -13.83
CA TYR A 149 1.36 -13.84 -13.35
C TYR A 149 0.16 -14.21 -14.23
N SER A 150 -0.83 -14.88 -13.66
CA SER A 150 -1.88 -15.53 -14.47
C SER A 150 -2.82 -14.51 -15.12
N TRP A 151 -3.10 -13.41 -14.43
CA TRP A 151 -4.01 -12.36 -14.90
C TRP A 151 -3.59 -11.72 -16.23
N GLN A 152 -2.28 -11.52 -16.46
CA GLN A 152 -1.74 -10.98 -17.72
C GLN A 152 -1.07 -12.05 -18.59
N GLU A 153 -1.19 -13.33 -18.23
CA GLU A 153 -0.63 -14.47 -18.96
C GLU A 153 0.86 -14.35 -19.28
N ALA A 154 1.62 -13.67 -18.42
CA ALA A 154 3.04 -13.38 -18.63
C ALA A 154 3.80 -13.28 -17.30
N PRO A 155 5.13 -13.46 -17.29
CA PRO A 155 5.93 -13.13 -16.11
C PRO A 155 5.82 -11.64 -15.73
N ARG A 156 5.67 -11.33 -14.45
CA ARG A 156 5.54 -9.96 -13.93
C ARG A 156 6.69 -9.59 -13.00
N GLY A 157 7.14 -8.35 -13.11
CA GLY A 157 8.13 -7.74 -12.23
C GLY A 157 9.58 -8.12 -12.50
N HIS A 158 10.46 -7.47 -11.74
CA HIS A 158 11.92 -7.63 -11.80
C HIS A 158 12.47 -7.78 -10.38
N PRO A 159 13.62 -8.45 -10.20
CA PRO A 159 14.25 -8.57 -8.89
C PRO A 159 14.42 -7.22 -8.19
N SER A 160 13.92 -7.13 -6.96
CA SER A 160 13.95 -5.95 -6.10
C SER A 160 14.52 -6.21 -4.70
N LEU A 161 15.13 -7.38 -4.50
CA LEU A 161 15.74 -7.82 -3.23
C LEU A 161 16.80 -6.84 -2.69
N ASP A 162 17.39 -6.03 -3.57
CA ASP A 162 18.41 -5.05 -3.21
C ASP A 162 17.83 -3.70 -2.74
N LEU A 163 16.57 -3.41 -3.06
CA LEU A 163 15.93 -2.13 -2.86
C LEU A 163 15.54 -1.90 -1.41
N LYS A 164 15.41 -0.63 -1.03
CA LYS A 164 15.07 -0.26 0.34
C LYS A 164 13.55 -0.35 0.55
N PRO A 165 13.07 -0.79 1.72
CA PRO A 165 11.64 -0.92 1.98
C PRO A 165 10.85 0.38 1.79
N GLU A 166 11.42 1.52 2.17
CA GLU A 166 10.76 2.84 2.04
C GLU A 166 10.54 3.28 0.59
N ALA A 167 11.20 2.65 -0.39
CA ALA A 167 10.98 2.91 -1.82
C ALA A 167 9.64 2.33 -2.32
N PHE A 168 8.98 1.47 -1.54
CA PHE A 168 7.68 0.91 -1.90
C PHE A 168 6.59 1.70 -1.19
N VAL A 169 5.62 2.21 -1.95
CA VAL A 169 4.45 2.90 -1.43
C VAL A 169 3.32 1.89 -1.30
N SER A 170 2.87 1.64 -0.07
CA SER A 170 1.75 0.75 0.22
C SER A 170 0.53 1.54 0.67
N PHE A 171 -0.65 1.03 0.40
CA PHE A 171 -1.93 1.69 0.71
C PHE A 171 -3.04 0.65 0.82
N LEU A 172 -4.06 0.96 1.63
CA LEU A 172 -5.32 0.22 1.65
C LEU A 172 -6.34 0.80 0.68
N GLU A 173 -6.35 2.13 0.55
CA GLU A 173 -7.18 2.83 -0.41
C GLU A 173 -6.31 3.80 -1.22
N ASN A 174 -6.63 3.92 -2.50
CA ASN A 174 -6.24 5.06 -3.33
C ASN A 174 -7.42 5.38 -4.28
N HIS A 175 -7.26 6.35 -5.17
CA HIS A 175 -8.33 6.75 -6.07
C HIS A 175 -8.77 5.63 -7.04
N ASP A 176 -7.84 4.85 -7.58
CA ASP A 176 -8.13 3.69 -8.42
C ASP A 176 -8.80 2.58 -7.62
N GLN A 177 -8.19 2.16 -6.52
CA GLN A 177 -8.62 0.96 -5.79
C GLN A 177 -10.02 1.11 -5.16
N VAL A 178 -10.44 2.35 -4.85
CA VAL A 178 -11.82 2.62 -4.46
C VAL A 178 -12.73 2.76 -5.67
N SER A 179 -12.35 3.58 -6.67
CA SER A 179 -13.24 3.88 -7.80
C SER A 179 -13.44 2.71 -8.75
N ASN A 180 -12.43 1.87 -8.96
CA ASN A 180 -12.41 0.67 -9.81
C ASN A 180 -13.17 -0.51 -9.17
N SER A 181 -14.21 -0.20 -8.42
CA SER A 181 -15.21 -1.13 -7.92
C SER A 181 -16.61 -0.67 -8.37
N ALA A 182 -17.55 -1.60 -8.53
CA ALA A 182 -18.90 -1.28 -9.01
C ALA A 182 -19.62 -0.19 -8.17
N THR A 183 -19.35 -0.17 -6.86
CA THR A 183 -20.06 0.71 -5.90
C THR A 183 -19.24 1.91 -5.44
N GLY A 184 -17.92 1.93 -5.68
CA GLY A 184 -17.03 2.93 -5.10
C GLY A 184 -16.93 2.87 -3.57
N ASN A 185 -17.36 1.74 -2.96
CA ASN A 185 -17.39 1.60 -1.51
C ASN A 185 -15.99 1.48 -0.93
N ARG A 186 -15.76 2.17 0.17
CA ARG A 186 -14.51 2.11 0.93
C ARG A 186 -14.29 0.77 1.61
N LEU A 187 -13.03 0.37 1.75
CA LEU A 187 -12.63 -0.96 2.18
C LEU A 187 -13.15 -1.30 3.59
N ARG A 188 -13.18 -0.31 4.49
CA ARG A 188 -13.71 -0.51 5.86
C ARG A 188 -15.18 -0.99 5.90
N LEU A 189 -15.96 -0.68 4.86
CA LEU A 189 -17.37 -1.07 4.74
C LEU A 189 -17.53 -2.45 4.11
N GLN A 190 -16.43 -3.06 3.67
CA GLN A 190 -16.40 -4.35 3.00
C GLN A 190 -15.74 -5.45 3.86
N THR A 191 -15.34 -5.12 5.09
CA THR A 191 -14.65 -6.02 6.01
C THR A 191 -15.11 -5.82 7.45
N SER A 192 -14.65 -6.67 8.38
CA SER A 192 -14.95 -6.52 9.79
C SER A 192 -14.17 -5.35 10.41
N PRO A 193 -14.72 -4.65 11.41
CA PRO A 193 -14.01 -3.57 12.08
C PRO A 193 -12.66 -4.01 12.68
N GLY A 194 -12.55 -5.24 13.19
CA GLY A 194 -11.30 -5.77 13.74
C GLY A 194 -10.21 -5.89 12.68
N ARG A 195 -10.51 -6.58 11.58
CA ARG A 195 -9.56 -6.77 10.47
C ARG A 195 -9.11 -5.45 9.88
N TYR A 196 -10.03 -4.49 9.72
CA TYR A 196 -9.68 -3.15 9.24
C TYR A 196 -8.67 -2.48 10.18
N ARG A 197 -8.92 -2.45 11.50
CA ARG A 197 -7.95 -1.86 12.46
C ARG A 197 -6.60 -2.56 12.43
N ALA A 198 -6.59 -3.89 12.35
CA ALA A 198 -5.36 -4.68 12.31
C ALA A 198 -4.55 -4.39 11.03
N MET A 199 -5.20 -4.32 9.88
CA MET A 199 -4.56 -4.02 8.61
C MET A 199 -4.11 -2.56 8.51
N THR A 200 -4.86 -1.59 9.04
CA THR A 200 -4.41 -0.20 9.18
C THR A 200 -3.15 -0.09 10.03
N ALA A 201 -3.05 -0.87 11.11
CA ALA A 201 -1.83 -0.93 11.92
C ALA A 201 -0.65 -1.52 11.14
N LEU A 202 -0.87 -2.57 10.35
CA LEU A 202 0.15 -3.12 9.46
C LEU A 202 0.61 -2.09 8.43
N LEU A 203 -0.32 -1.41 7.75
CA LEU A 203 -0.02 -0.34 6.79
C LEU A 203 0.87 0.74 7.42
N LEU A 204 0.43 1.29 8.55
CA LEU A 204 1.09 2.46 9.15
C LEU A 204 2.37 2.13 9.91
N LEU A 205 2.55 0.90 10.38
CA LEU A 205 3.75 0.48 11.13
C LEU A 205 4.71 -0.38 10.31
N GLY A 206 4.32 -0.79 9.10
CA GLY A 206 5.15 -1.54 8.16
C GLY A 206 6.39 -0.78 7.66
N PRO A 207 7.38 -1.46 7.07
CA PRO A 207 8.64 -0.83 6.67
C PRO A 207 8.55 0.03 5.40
N TRP A 208 7.47 -0.07 4.63
CA TRP A 208 7.18 0.71 3.42
C TRP A 208 6.78 2.16 3.73
N THR A 209 6.64 2.98 2.69
CA THR A 209 6.04 4.32 2.76
C THR A 209 4.51 4.21 2.69
N PRO A 210 3.75 4.52 3.75
CA PRO A 210 2.30 4.43 3.70
C PRO A 210 1.67 5.61 2.95
N LEU A 211 0.66 5.33 2.14
CA LEU A 211 -0.25 6.30 1.53
C LEU A 211 -1.66 6.08 2.09
N LEU A 212 -2.36 7.18 2.39
CA LEU A 212 -3.76 7.18 2.81
C LEU A 212 -4.60 7.89 1.76
N PHE A 213 -5.79 7.38 1.47
CA PHE A 213 -6.74 8.09 0.64
C PHE A 213 -7.57 9.07 1.46
N GLN A 214 -7.97 10.20 0.87
CA GLN A 214 -8.71 11.24 1.59
C GLN A 214 -9.96 10.67 2.28
N GLY A 215 -10.09 10.89 3.59
CA GLY A 215 -11.19 10.39 4.40
C GLY A 215 -11.00 8.99 5.00
N GLU A 216 -9.96 8.24 4.61
CA GLU A 216 -9.63 6.95 5.21
C GLU A 216 -9.36 7.11 6.72
N GLU A 217 -8.69 8.18 7.11
CA GLU A 217 -8.20 8.41 8.47
C GLU A 217 -9.32 8.57 9.52
N PHE A 218 -10.50 9.00 9.08
CA PHE A 218 -11.71 9.07 9.91
C PHE A 218 -12.81 8.12 9.44
N GLY A 219 -12.49 7.20 8.52
CA GLY A 219 -13.42 6.24 7.97
C GLY A 219 -14.63 6.89 7.33
N ALA A 220 -14.42 7.76 6.34
CA ALA A 220 -15.47 8.39 5.55
C ALA A 220 -16.45 7.35 5.00
N SER A 221 -17.76 7.56 5.02
CA SER A 221 -18.75 6.66 4.40
C SER A 221 -19.02 6.98 2.93
N SER A 222 -18.71 8.21 2.50
CA SER A 222 -18.88 8.64 1.11
C SER A 222 -18.08 7.75 0.16
N PRO A 223 -18.68 7.21 -0.92
CA PRO A 223 -17.94 6.45 -1.92
C PRO A 223 -16.95 7.35 -2.66
N PHE A 224 -16.06 6.74 -3.45
CA PHE A 224 -15.33 7.45 -4.49
C PHE A 224 -15.57 6.75 -5.82
N LEU A 225 -16.22 7.45 -6.74
CA LEU A 225 -16.69 6.95 -8.03
C LEU A 225 -15.91 7.63 -9.16
N TYR A 226 -15.89 7.00 -10.33
CA TYR A 226 -15.39 7.65 -11.53
C TYR A 226 -16.43 8.65 -12.05
N PHE A 227 -16.09 9.93 -12.07
CA PHE A 227 -16.92 11.01 -12.61
C PHE A 227 -16.14 11.79 -13.68
N SER A 228 -16.85 12.34 -14.66
CA SER A 228 -16.25 13.13 -15.74
C SER A 228 -17.19 14.23 -16.22
N GLU A 229 -16.65 15.33 -16.72
CA GLU A 229 -17.41 16.37 -17.39
C GLU A 229 -16.76 16.64 -18.76
N VAL A 230 -17.34 16.04 -19.80
CA VAL A 230 -16.87 16.18 -21.19
C VAL A 230 -17.94 16.85 -22.06
N GLY A 231 -17.52 17.61 -23.08
CA GLY A 231 -18.39 18.52 -23.82
C GLY A 231 -19.23 17.89 -24.95
N ASP A 232 -18.77 16.80 -25.57
CA ASP A 232 -19.46 16.11 -26.67
C ASP A 232 -20.25 14.90 -26.15
N GLU A 233 -21.52 14.78 -26.55
CA GLU A 233 -22.41 13.66 -26.22
C GLU A 233 -21.83 12.31 -26.65
N LYS A 234 -21.20 12.25 -27.83
CA LYS A 234 -20.55 11.01 -28.29
C LYS A 234 -19.43 10.59 -27.35
N LEU A 235 -18.66 11.55 -26.85
CA LEU A 235 -17.58 11.28 -25.90
C LEU A 235 -18.14 10.88 -24.53
N ARG A 236 -19.26 11.47 -24.07
CA ARG A 236 -19.93 11.07 -22.83
C ARG A 236 -20.36 9.61 -22.85
N GLU A 237 -21.05 9.20 -23.91
CA GLU A 237 -21.50 7.81 -24.05
C GLU A 237 -20.33 6.84 -24.24
N ALA A 238 -19.28 7.25 -24.97
CA ALA A 238 -18.07 6.45 -25.09
C ALA A 238 -17.37 6.25 -23.73
N VAL A 239 -17.25 7.31 -22.91
CA VAL A 239 -16.68 7.24 -21.56
C VAL A 239 -17.52 6.33 -20.65
N LYS A 240 -18.84 6.48 -20.66
CA LYS A 240 -19.76 5.62 -19.90
C LYS A 240 -19.58 4.15 -20.31
N LYS A 241 -19.65 3.86 -21.61
CA LYS A 241 -19.48 2.50 -22.14
C LYS A 241 -18.14 1.91 -21.75
N GLY A 242 -17.03 2.63 -21.99
CA GLY A 242 -15.69 2.17 -21.64
C GLY A 242 -15.53 1.92 -20.14
N ARG A 243 -16.13 2.75 -19.28
CA ARG A 243 -16.12 2.53 -17.84
C ARG A 243 -16.87 1.26 -17.44
N PHE A 244 -18.03 1.01 -18.04
CA PHE A 244 -18.87 -0.14 -17.74
C PHE A 244 -18.21 -1.45 -18.21
N GLU A 245 -17.61 -1.42 -19.40
CA GLU A 245 -16.80 -2.52 -19.95
C GLU A 245 -15.57 -2.79 -19.09
N PHE A 246 -14.86 -1.75 -18.64
CA PHE A 246 -13.73 -1.90 -17.72
C PHE A 246 -14.17 -2.56 -16.41
N LEU A 247 -15.27 -2.13 -15.79
CA LEU A 247 -15.75 -2.74 -14.55
C LEU A 247 -16.24 -4.18 -14.76
N ALA A 248 -16.72 -4.54 -15.96
CA ALA A 248 -17.17 -5.90 -16.26
C ALA A 248 -16.02 -6.94 -16.27
N GLN A 249 -14.76 -6.52 -16.20
CA GLN A 249 -13.64 -7.45 -15.98
C GLN A 249 -13.71 -8.15 -14.62
N PHE A 250 -14.41 -7.56 -13.65
CA PHE A 250 -14.71 -8.19 -12.36
C PHE A 250 -16.00 -9.02 -12.50
N PRO A 251 -15.95 -10.35 -12.30
CA PRO A 251 -17.13 -11.20 -12.41
C PRO A 251 -18.32 -10.72 -11.57
N SER A 252 -18.07 -10.22 -10.35
CA SER A 252 -19.11 -9.67 -9.47
C SER A 252 -19.76 -8.38 -9.97
N ALA A 253 -19.12 -7.67 -10.91
CA ALA A 253 -19.65 -6.45 -11.52
C ALA A 253 -20.18 -6.68 -12.94
N ALA A 254 -20.01 -7.87 -13.52
CA ALA A 254 -20.40 -8.18 -14.90
C ALA A 254 -21.89 -8.52 -15.08
N SER A 255 -22.60 -8.83 -13.99
CA SER A 255 -24.01 -9.22 -14.07
C SER A 255 -24.91 -8.05 -14.48
N GLU A 256 -26.00 -8.36 -15.20
CA GLU A 256 -26.92 -7.35 -15.74
C GLU A 256 -27.54 -6.46 -14.66
N ASP A 257 -27.86 -7.03 -13.50
CA ASP A 257 -28.42 -6.31 -12.36
C ASP A 257 -27.42 -5.32 -11.76
N VAL A 258 -26.14 -5.68 -11.66
CA VAL A 258 -25.10 -4.77 -11.16
C VAL A 258 -24.80 -3.69 -12.20
N GLN A 259 -24.62 -4.06 -13.47
CA GLN A 259 -24.38 -3.12 -14.57
C GLN A 259 -25.48 -2.06 -14.69
N ALA A 260 -26.75 -2.44 -14.48
CA ALA A 260 -27.88 -1.52 -14.50
C ALA A 260 -27.86 -0.47 -13.36
N THR A 261 -27.09 -0.71 -12.29
CA THR A 261 -26.98 0.17 -11.12
C THR A 261 -25.69 0.98 -11.05
N LEU A 262 -24.77 0.76 -12.01
CA LEU A 262 -23.51 1.50 -12.05
C LEU A 262 -23.75 3.00 -12.20
N ALA A 263 -22.99 3.79 -11.45
CA ALA A 263 -23.07 5.23 -11.50
C ALA A 263 -22.63 5.76 -12.87
N VAL A 264 -23.43 6.64 -13.46
CA VAL A 264 -23.13 7.23 -14.76
C VAL A 264 -22.08 8.34 -14.58
N PRO A 265 -20.92 8.28 -15.26
CA PRO A 265 -19.80 9.19 -14.96
C PRO A 265 -20.12 10.67 -15.15
N TYR A 266 -20.94 11.01 -16.14
CA TYR A 266 -21.27 12.39 -16.49
C TYR A 266 -22.44 12.98 -15.71
N GLU A 267 -23.08 12.20 -14.83
CA GLU A 267 -24.13 12.73 -13.96
C GLU A 267 -23.51 13.48 -12.78
N ILE A 268 -23.98 14.71 -12.54
CA ILE A 268 -23.48 15.56 -11.45
C ILE A 268 -23.61 14.88 -10.07
N GLU A 269 -24.58 13.99 -9.90
CA GLU A 269 -24.78 13.27 -8.65
C GLU A 269 -23.66 12.28 -8.37
N THR A 270 -23.05 11.68 -9.40
CA THR A 270 -21.86 10.81 -9.25
C THR A 270 -20.72 11.58 -8.60
N PHE A 271 -20.48 12.83 -9.01
CA PHE A 271 -19.50 13.71 -8.37
C PHE A 271 -19.92 14.13 -6.95
N ARG A 272 -21.18 14.54 -6.75
CA ARG A 272 -21.67 15.01 -5.44
C ARG A 272 -21.57 13.93 -4.37
N ARG A 273 -21.87 12.69 -4.70
CA ARG A 273 -21.72 11.52 -3.81
C ARG A 273 -20.28 11.27 -3.36
N CYS A 274 -19.29 11.74 -4.12
CA CYS A 274 -17.87 11.61 -3.77
C CYS A 274 -17.36 12.67 -2.78
N LYS A 275 -18.18 13.67 -2.43
CA LYS A 275 -17.80 14.70 -1.48
C LYS A 275 -17.78 14.13 -0.05
N LEU A 276 -16.67 14.34 0.65
CA LEU A 276 -16.51 13.94 2.05
C LEU A 276 -17.51 14.69 2.94
N ASP A 277 -18.20 13.96 3.82
CA ASP A 277 -18.90 14.53 4.96
C ASP A 277 -17.91 14.76 6.11
N TRP A 278 -17.45 16.00 6.25
CA TRP A 278 -16.48 16.38 7.28
C TRP A 278 -17.00 16.21 8.72
N SER A 279 -18.32 16.11 8.93
CA SER A 279 -18.85 15.83 10.26
C SER A 279 -18.52 14.41 10.74
N GLU A 280 -18.19 13.49 9.82
CA GLU A 280 -17.77 12.13 10.14
C GLU A 280 -16.44 12.07 10.89
N ARG A 281 -15.59 13.09 10.73
CA ARG A 281 -14.32 13.18 11.48
C ARG A 281 -14.52 13.15 12.99
N GLU A 282 -15.59 13.78 13.48
CA GLU A 282 -15.98 13.78 14.88
C GLU A 282 -16.84 12.56 15.24
N LYS A 283 -17.80 12.19 14.39
CA LYS A 283 -18.67 11.01 14.61
C LYS A 283 -17.88 9.71 14.71
N ASN A 284 -16.80 9.59 13.93
CA ASN A 284 -15.92 8.43 13.87
C ASN A 284 -14.61 8.66 14.64
N GLY A 285 -14.67 9.37 15.78
CA GLY A 285 -13.49 9.72 16.57
C GLY A 285 -12.56 8.54 16.92
N ALA A 286 -13.10 7.31 17.01
CA ALA A 286 -12.31 6.10 17.21
C ALA A 286 -11.30 5.83 16.07
N LEU A 287 -11.69 5.99 14.81
CA LEU A 287 -10.82 5.80 13.65
C LEU A 287 -9.82 6.97 13.51
N SER A 288 -10.26 8.19 13.76
CA SER A 288 -9.38 9.37 13.85
C SER A 288 -8.30 9.19 14.91
N ASN A 289 -8.65 8.63 16.07
CA ASN A 289 -7.71 8.31 17.14
C ASN A 289 -6.73 7.21 16.73
N LEU A 290 -7.22 6.16 16.06
CA LEU A 290 -6.40 5.05 15.57
C LEU A 290 -5.28 5.54 14.66
N HIS A 291 -5.64 6.27 13.59
CA HIS A 291 -4.67 6.78 12.62
C HIS A 291 -3.69 7.76 13.27
N ARG A 292 -4.18 8.72 14.04
CA ARG A 292 -3.32 9.71 14.70
C ARG A 292 -2.31 9.06 15.64
N ASP A 293 -2.75 8.10 16.45
CA ASP A 293 -1.88 7.44 17.42
C ASP A 293 -0.88 6.50 16.73
N LEU A 294 -1.28 5.81 15.65
CA LEU A 294 -0.38 4.99 14.83
C LEU A 294 0.68 5.82 14.08
N ILE A 295 0.29 6.95 13.48
CA ILE A 295 1.22 7.88 12.83
C ILE A 295 2.19 8.45 13.86
N LYS A 296 1.69 8.83 15.05
CA LYS A 296 2.52 9.28 16.16
C LYS A 296 3.50 8.19 16.59
N LEU A 297 3.03 6.95 16.74
CA LEU A 297 3.86 5.81 17.11
C LEU A 297 4.96 5.55 16.07
N ARG A 298 4.61 5.53 14.77
CA ARG A 298 5.57 5.41 13.66
C ARG A 298 6.65 6.50 13.73
N ARG A 299 6.28 7.74 14.03
CA ARG A 299 7.19 8.88 14.07
C ARG A 299 8.11 8.89 15.30
N GLU A 300 7.57 8.57 16.47
CA GLU A 300 8.23 8.82 17.76
C GLU A 300 8.88 7.58 18.38
N ASP A 301 8.46 6.36 18.02
CA ASP A 301 9.10 5.15 18.51
C ASP A 301 10.48 4.97 17.90
N SER A 302 11.50 4.75 18.76
CA SER A 302 12.91 4.72 18.36
C SER A 302 13.25 3.67 17.31
N ARG A 303 12.45 2.61 17.21
CA ARG A 303 12.66 1.51 16.26
C ARG A 303 11.74 1.60 15.05
N LEU A 304 10.44 1.86 15.24
CA LEU A 304 9.48 1.90 14.13
C LEU A 304 9.71 3.09 13.18
N CYS A 305 10.37 4.16 13.65
CA CYS A 305 10.75 5.28 12.79
C CYS A 305 11.92 4.97 11.84
N ARG A 306 12.64 3.86 12.04
CA ARG A 306 13.84 3.50 11.25
C ARG A 306 13.52 2.41 10.23
N GLN A 307 13.39 2.79 8.97
CA GLN A 307 13.29 1.85 7.85
C GLN A 307 14.71 1.49 7.40
N SER A 308 15.23 0.37 7.93
CA SER A 308 16.60 -0.08 7.63
C SER A 308 16.59 -1.42 6.92
N LYS A 309 17.29 -1.54 5.79
CA LYS A 309 17.47 -2.82 5.08
C LYS A 309 18.06 -3.88 6.02
N GLY A 310 17.46 -5.07 6.03
CA GLY A 310 17.86 -6.17 6.90
C GLY A 310 17.50 -5.99 8.38
N GLY A 311 16.83 -4.89 8.74
CA GLY A 311 16.38 -4.62 10.11
C GLY A 311 14.99 -5.16 10.43
N ILE A 312 14.43 -5.99 9.55
CA ILE A 312 13.13 -6.64 9.71
C ILE A 312 13.18 -8.09 9.23
N ASP A 313 12.52 -8.98 9.96
CA ASP A 313 12.21 -10.33 9.51
C ASP A 313 10.79 -10.71 9.97
N GLY A 314 10.23 -11.79 9.43
CA GLY A 314 8.88 -12.22 9.79
C GLY A 314 8.69 -13.72 9.68
N ALA A 315 7.71 -14.21 10.42
CA ALA A 315 7.34 -15.62 10.45
C ALA A 315 5.82 -15.77 10.48
N VAL A 316 5.33 -16.75 9.74
CA VAL A 316 3.94 -17.19 9.80
C VAL A 316 3.76 -17.93 11.13
N LEU A 317 2.79 -17.49 11.94
CA LEU A 317 2.46 -18.12 13.21
C LEU A 317 1.38 -19.19 13.01
N ARG A 318 0.32 -18.86 12.26
CA ARG A 318 -0.78 -19.75 11.83
C ARG A 318 -1.30 -19.29 10.47
N SER A 319 -2.38 -19.90 9.98
CA SER A 319 -2.95 -19.61 8.65
C SER A 319 -3.35 -18.15 8.44
N GLU A 320 -3.74 -17.43 9.50
CA GLU A 320 -4.18 -16.02 9.42
C GLU A 320 -3.39 -15.10 10.38
N SER A 321 -2.30 -15.60 10.98
CA SER A 321 -1.50 -14.84 11.93
C SER A 321 -0.01 -14.90 11.64
N PHE A 322 0.68 -13.78 11.85
CA PHE A 322 2.11 -13.65 11.64
C PHE A 322 2.73 -12.61 12.57
N VAL A 323 4.05 -12.64 12.63
CA VAL A 323 4.87 -11.64 13.31
C VAL A 323 5.83 -10.98 12.33
N LEU A 324 6.00 -9.67 12.48
CA LEU A 324 7.14 -8.92 11.97
C LEU A 324 8.00 -8.47 13.15
N ARG A 325 9.28 -8.81 13.14
CA ARG A 325 10.26 -8.36 14.13
C ARG A 325 11.14 -7.28 13.52
N TYR A 326 11.14 -6.12 14.16
CA TYR A 326 12.05 -5.03 13.88
C TYR A 326 13.25 -5.15 14.83
N PHE A 327 14.43 -5.46 14.31
CA PHE A 327 15.64 -5.67 15.11
C PHE A 327 16.29 -4.36 15.52
N GLY A 328 16.47 -4.13 16.82
CA GLY A 328 17.16 -2.96 17.36
C GLY A 328 18.50 -3.34 18.00
N GLU A 329 19.37 -2.36 18.18
CA GLU A 329 20.51 -2.51 19.08
C GLU A 329 20.02 -2.38 20.54
N ALA A 330 20.80 -2.89 21.51
CA ALA A 330 20.60 -2.63 22.94
C ALA A 330 19.15 -2.86 23.48
N ASN A 331 18.47 -3.92 23.03
CA ASN A 331 17.08 -4.27 23.40
C ASN A 331 16.02 -3.27 22.90
N GLU A 332 16.27 -2.60 21.77
CA GLU A 332 15.29 -1.72 21.11
C GLU A 332 14.38 -2.44 20.09
N ASP A 333 14.34 -3.77 20.10
CA ASP A 333 13.48 -4.54 19.19
C ASP A 333 12.00 -4.14 19.30
N ARG A 334 11.22 -4.37 18.24
CA ARG A 334 9.75 -4.34 18.29
C ARG A 334 9.20 -5.57 17.63
N LEU A 335 8.11 -6.11 18.17
CA LEU A 335 7.29 -7.09 17.46
C LEU A 335 5.99 -6.42 17.05
N LEU A 336 5.61 -6.58 15.80
CA LEU A 336 4.26 -6.37 15.32
C LEU A 336 3.65 -7.74 15.04
N VAL A 337 2.68 -8.15 15.84
CA VAL A 337 1.93 -9.40 15.66
C VAL A 337 0.57 -9.05 15.09
N VAL A 338 0.20 -9.69 13.99
CA VAL A 338 -1.08 -9.50 13.30
C VAL A 338 -1.82 -10.83 13.28
N ASN A 339 -3.10 -10.81 13.63
CA ASN A 339 -4.02 -11.94 13.50
C ASN A 339 -5.29 -11.45 12.80
N LEU A 340 -5.57 -11.95 11.61
CA LEU A 340 -6.81 -11.62 10.86
C LEU A 340 -7.91 -12.67 11.06
N GLY A 341 -7.60 -13.74 11.79
CA GLY A 341 -8.51 -14.85 12.04
C GLY A 341 -9.20 -14.80 13.40
N SER A 342 -9.66 -15.97 13.83
CA SER A 342 -10.26 -16.17 15.15
C SER A 342 -9.24 -16.05 16.30
N ARG A 343 -9.69 -16.11 17.56
CA ARG A 343 -8.80 -16.07 18.72
C ARG A 343 -7.91 -17.31 18.74
N GLU A 344 -6.60 -17.13 18.86
CA GLU A 344 -5.62 -18.23 18.85
C GLU A 344 -4.86 -18.34 20.18
N GLU A 345 -4.59 -19.57 20.61
CA GLU A 345 -3.59 -19.88 21.64
C GLU A 345 -2.42 -20.62 20.97
N LEU A 346 -1.24 -20.00 20.93
CA LEU A 346 -0.08 -20.55 20.23
C LEU A 346 0.65 -21.51 21.17
N THR A 347 0.26 -22.79 21.17
CA THR A 347 0.98 -23.85 21.89
C THR A 347 0.98 -25.15 21.05
N PRO A 348 2.16 -25.72 20.73
CA PRO A 348 3.50 -25.15 20.92
C PRO A 348 3.78 -23.96 19.96
N VAL A 349 4.81 -23.17 20.26
CA VAL A 349 5.29 -22.06 19.42
C VAL A 349 6.83 -22.00 19.38
N PRO A 350 7.49 -22.94 18.68
CA PRO A 350 8.95 -22.96 18.54
C PRO A 350 9.44 -21.97 17.49
N GLU A 351 9.11 -20.69 17.64
CA GLU A 351 9.43 -19.62 16.67
C GLU A 351 10.46 -18.63 17.27
N PRO A 352 11.72 -18.63 16.79
CA PRO A 352 12.78 -17.76 17.32
C PRO A 352 12.47 -16.26 17.27
N LEU A 353 11.70 -15.78 16.29
CA LEU A 353 11.35 -14.36 16.20
C LEU A 353 10.51 -13.89 17.40
N LEU A 354 9.74 -14.77 18.04
CA LEU A 354 8.99 -14.44 19.26
C LEU A 354 9.85 -14.45 20.53
N ALA A 355 11.09 -14.95 20.49
CA ALA A 355 11.96 -14.95 21.65
C ALA A 355 12.36 -13.50 22.02
N PRO A 356 12.16 -13.06 23.28
CA PRO A 356 12.60 -11.74 23.70
C PRO A 356 14.13 -11.64 23.67
N PRO A 357 14.70 -10.42 23.55
CA PRO A 357 16.11 -10.19 23.76
C PRO A 357 16.62 -10.74 25.10
N ALA A 358 17.94 -10.90 25.22
CA ALA A 358 18.56 -11.40 26.45
C ALA A 358 18.11 -10.57 27.67
N ASP A 359 17.79 -11.28 28.76
CA ASP A 359 17.32 -10.69 30.02
C ASP A 359 16.04 -9.84 29.92
N CYS A 360 15.25 -10.00 28.86
CA CYS A 360 13.97 -9.32 28.67
C CYS A 360 12.75 -10.26 28.65
N THR A 361 11.58 -9.66 28.83
CA THR A 361 10.26 -10.16 28.44
C THR A 361 9.65 -9.19 27.42
N TRP A 362 8.56 -9.60 26.75
CA TRP A 362 7.77 -8.69 25.94
C TRP A 362 6.70 -8.00 26.79
N GLU A 363 6.49 -6.72 26.52
CA GLU A 363 5.41 -5.90 27.08
C GLU A 363 4.61 -5.28 25.94
N ILE A 364 3.28 -5.28 26.04
CA ILE A 364 2.41 -4.64 25.04
C ILE A 364 2.66 -3.13 25.07
N LEU A 365 3.17 -2.61 23.96
CA LEU A 365 3.35 -1.18 23.71
C LEU A 365 2.06 -0.56 23.14
N TRP A 366 1.38 -1.28 22.24
CA TRP A 366 0.17 -0.81 21.56
C TRP A 366 -0.72 -1.99 21.14
N THR A 367 -2.04 -1.77 21.06
CA THR A 367 -3.00 -2.77 20.59
C THR A 367 -4.17 -2.14 19.83
N SER A 368 -4.57 -2.76 18.72
CA SER A 368 -5.76 -2.39 17.95
C SER A 368 -7.06 -2.63 18.72
N GLU A 369 -7.03 -3.42 19.79
CA GLU A 369 -8.20 -3.82 20.58
C GLU A 369 -8.56 -2.80 21.67
N SER A 370 -7.78 -1.72 21.79
CA SER A 370 -8.11 -0.62 22.70
C SER A 370 -9.50 -0.05 22.43
N ARG A 371 -10.28 0.18 23.50
CA ARG A 371 -11.60 0.85 23.45
C ARG A 371 -11.53 2.23 22.79
N ARG A 372 -10.36 2.89 22.85
CA ARG A 372 -10.07 4.16 22.18
C ARG A 372 -10.23 4.12 20.66
N TYR A 373 -10.06 2.93 20.07
CA TYR A 373 -10.15 2.68 18.63
C TYR A 373 -11.42 1.90 18.26
N GLY A 374 -12.35 1.73 19.21
CA GLY A 374 -13.56 0.92 19.01
C GLY A 374 -13.35 -0.58 19.16
N GLY A 375 -12.21 -1.02 19.70
CA GLY A 375 -11.96 -2.43 20.03
C GLY A 375 -12.69 -2.91 21.31
N PRO A 376 -12.76 -4.23 21.55
CA PRO A 376 -13.47 -4.82 22.68
C PRO A 376 -12.74 -4.66 24.03
N GLY A 377 -11.45 -4.31 24.03
CA GLY A 377 -10.63 -4.12 25.23
C GLY A 377 -9.29 -4.85 25.15
N VAL A 378 -8.35 -4.44 26.00
CA VAL A 378 -7.01 -5.03 26.06
C VAL A 378 -7.07 -6.40 26.73
N VAL A 379 -6.55 -7.43 26.06
CA VAL A 379 -6.32 -8.75 26.65
C VAL A 379 -4.91 -8.76 27.25
N ASN A 380 -4.80 -9.12 28.53
CA ASN A 380 -3.50 -9.35 29.14
C ASN A 380 -2.89 -10.61 28.56
N ILE A 381 -1.74 -10.46 27.91
CA ILE A 381 -0.94 -11.56 27.37
C ILE A 381 0.30 -11.63 28.25
N ASP A 382 0.58 -12.81 28.83
CA ASP A 382 1.85 -13.12 29.46
C ASP A 382 2.67 -14.00 28.52
N PRO A 383 3.60 -13.42 27.73
CA PRO A 383 4.36 -14.15 26.72
C PRO A 383 5.32 -15.18 27.32
N ASP A 384 5.61 -15.11 28.64
CA ASP A 384 6.44 -16.10 29.34
C ASP A 384 5.64 -17.36 29.72
N GLU A 385 4.32 -17.27 29.74
CA GLU A 385 3.44 -18.41 30.00
C GLU A 385 2.76 -18.90 28.73
N LYS A 386 2.05 -18.00 28.03
CA LYS A 386 1.20 -18.34 26.88
C LYS A 386 1.06 -17.17 25.91
N TRP A 387 1.28 -17.45 24.64
CA TRP A 387 0.91 -16.55 23.55
C TRP A 387 -0.56 -16.72 23.19
N VAL A 388 -1.37 -15.73 23.54
CA VAL A 388 -2.78 -15.65 23.18
C VAL A 388 -2.98 -14.47 22.25
N LEU A 389 -3.45 -14.71 21.02
CA LEU A 389 -3.75 -13.66 20.06
C LEU A 389 -5.26 -13.40 20.05
N PRO A 390 -5.74 -12.18 20.35
CA PRO A 390 -7.12 -11.81 20.12
C PRO A 390 -7.50 -12.00 18.64
N ALA A 391 -8.77 -12.30 18.39
CA ALA A 391 -9.29 -12.37 17.02
C ALA A 391 -9.13 -11.00 16.34
N GLU A 392 -8.83 -11.00 15.04
CA GLU A 392 -8.84 -9.79 14.20
C GLU A 392 -8.09 -8.58 14.82
N SER A 393 -6.84 -8.79 15.24
CA SER A 393 -6.08 -7.82 16.02
C SER A 393 -4.66 -7.60 15.50
N ALA A 394 -4.10 -6.44 15.84
CA ALA A 394 -2.69 -6.13 15.73
C ALA A 394 -2.15 -5.67 17.09
N LEU A 395 -0.99 -6.20 17.46
CA LEU A 395 -0.33 -5.95 18.73
C LEU A 395 1.12 -5.53 18.47
N VAL A 396 1.56 -4.46 19.13
CA VAL A 396 2.96 -4.06 19.14
C VAL A 396 3.55 -4.36 20.51
N PHE A 397 4.68 -5.06 20.55
CA PHE A 397 5.43 -5.33 21.77
C PHE A 397 6.78 -4.61 21.77
N ARG A 398 7.22 -4.24 22.97
CA ARG A 398 8.58 -3.78 23.26
C ARG A 398 9.25 -4.67 24.30
N PRO A 399 10.59 -4.77 24.32
CA PRO A 399 11.31 -5.45 25.37
C PRO A 399 11.18 -4.69 26.69
N ARG A 400 10.99 -5.44 27.77
CA ARG A 400 11.07 -4.96 29.15
C ARG A 400 12.08 -5.82 29.89
N ARG A 401 13.02 -5.21 30.62
CA ARG A 401 13.97 -5.96 31.44
C ARG A 401 13.23 -6.82 32.47
N ARG A 402 13.67 -8.08 32.58
CA ARG A 402 13.15 -9.00 33.59
C ARG A 402 13.46 -8.47 35.00
N THR A 403 12.46 -8.50 35.86
CA THR A 403 12.62 -8.26 37.30
C THR A 403 12.76 -9.56 38.09
N GLN A 404 12.41 -10.70 37.48
CA GLN A 404 12.49 -12.03 38.06
C GLN A 404 13.32 -12.97 37.17
N PRO A 405 14.08 -13.91 37.74
CA PRO A 405 14.82 -14.89 36.96
C PRO A 405 13.87 -15.80 36.17
N ARG A 406 14.33 -16.32 35.01
CA ARG A 406 13.57 -17.29 34.21
C ARG A 406 13.22 -18.52 35.06
N LYS A 407 12.00 -19.03 34.89
CA LYS A 407 11.59 -20.31 35.49
C LYS A 407 12.58 -21.40 35.05
N GLN A 408 13.16 -22.11 36.01
CA GLN A 408 14.08 -23.21 35.70
C GLN A 408 13.28 -24.41 35.15
N PRO A 409 13.84 -25.15 34.17
CA PRO A 409 13.21 -26.37 33.69
C PRO A 409 13.07 -27.38 34.84
N LYS A 410 12.04 -28.23 34.77
CA LYS A 410 11.92 -29.37 35.70
C LYS A 410 13.20 -30.22 35.61
N ARG A 411 13.76 -30.63 36.75
CA ARG A 411 14.86 -31.60 36.78
C ARG A 411 14.39 -32.86 36.04
N ARG A 412 15.18 -33.29 35.06
CA ARG A 412 14.90 -34.49 34.25
C ARG A 412 15.24 -35.76 35.02
#